data_AF-A0A2E4DDZ9-F1
#
_entry.id   AF-A0A2E4DDZ9-F1
#
_cell.length_a   1.000
_cell.length_b   1.000
_cell.length_c   1.000
_cell.angle_alpha   90.00
_cell.angle_beta   90.00
_cell.angle_gamma   90.00
#
_symmetry.space_group_name_H-M   'P 1'
#
loop_
_entity.id
_entity.type
_entity.pdbx_description
1 polymer ?
#
loop_
_entity_poly.entity_id
_entity_poly.type
_entity_poly.pdbx_seq_one_letter_code
_entity_poly.pdbx_strand_id
1 'polypeptide(L)'
;MQKLSVLFICLFNLNLALAHLSDDESHRRLSDPLRIEYNKQTKDLDDPDDTSQLCRDTLECVRTQEISDLSGNVIQATRWLAELETDMAVRHSQADLERIYRSCRDLTHSEEVAEVASQIENTHWIHGAQNCNENDDPEMQVESMGMGLTIIRQNKCETAEAPFLYLFETEDKVTLIDTGDIWDESSLYDQVAEIAGDREIVIAHSHDHGDHTLGDHQFRDKENVTFIDASMRDGKHSVYGIENWPEDIGTLDIGGGRSLQVIPVPGHENSSVAFYDPETQMMITGDVMYPGRLYINDYPAFVNSLARMREFSQNNPVSGYLGGHVEMSTEPGEDIPFGNYAPNERSLLLKNSDLEELYQAALRNGQDQDVVTLDNFIIRP
;
A
#
# COMPACT_ATOMS: atom_id res chain seq x y z
N MET A 1 -2.54 -2.78 36.36
CA MET A 1 -1.35 -3.60 35.98
C MET A 1 -1.10 -3.48 34.49
N GLN A 2 -1.11 -2.23 34.00
CA GLN A 2 -1.38 -1.89 32.60
C GLN A 2 -0.60 -0.61 32.19
N LYS A 3 0.51 -0.32 32.88
CA LYS A 3 1.36 0.87 32.65
C LYS A 3 2.86 0.52 32.76
N LEU A 4 3.23 -0.77 32.74
CA LEU A 4 4.61 -1.23 32.99
C LEU A 4 5.35 -1.76 31.75
N SER A 5 4.73 -1.82 30.57
CA SER A 5 5.33 -2.40 29.35
C SER A 5 5.97 -1.35 28.45
N VAL A 6 5.31 -0.21 28.20
CA VAL A 6 5.81 0.84 27.28
C VAL A 6 7.06 1.54 27.83
N LEU A 7 7.06 1.86 29.13
CA LEU A 7 8.21 2.47 29.78
C LEU A 7 9.40 1.50 29.92
N PHE A 8 9.13 0.19 29.98
CA PHE A 8 10.18 -0.84 30.02
C PHE A 8 10.83 -1.02 28.66
N ILE A 9 10.07 -0.93 27.56
CA ILE A 9 10.58 -0.97 26.18
C ILE A 9 11.40 0.30 25.86
N CYS A 10 10.94 1.49 26.29
CA CYS A 10 11.74 2.71 26.16
C CYS A 10 13.04 2.65 27.01
N LEU A 11 13.00 2.07 28.23
CA LEU A 11 14.17 1.89 29.09
C LEU A 11 15.12 0.77 28.64
N PHE A 12 14.61 -0.26 27.95
CA PHE A 12 15.41 -1.35 27.39
C PHE A 12 16.19 -0.87 26.16
N ASN A 13 15.55 -0.06 25.31
CA ASN A 13 16.21 0.58 24.16
C ASN A 13 17.21 1.67 24.58
N LEU A 14 16.98 2.36 25.69
CA LEU A 14 17.98 3.27 26.28
C LEU A 14 19.21 2.53 26.87
N ASN A 15 19.06 1.28 27.33
CA ASN A 15 20.16 0.51 27.94
C ASN A 15 21.10 -0.12 26.91
N LEU A 16 20.62 -0.48 25.72
CA LEU A 16 21.48 -0.90 24.61
C LEU A 16 22.33 0.26 24.06
N ALA A 17 21.86 1.50 24.19
CA ALA A 17 22.62 2.70 23.85
C ALA A 17 23.75 3.04 24.85
N LEU A 18 23.88 2.34 25.98
CA LEU A 18 24.89 2.62 27.03
C LEU A 18 25.94 1.51 27.23
N ALA A 19 25.88 0.41 26.49
CA ALA A 19 26.93 -0.62 26.56
C ALA A 19 28.08 -0.32 25.57
N HIS A 20 28.92 0.63 26.01
CA HIS A 20 30.31 0.88 25.61
C HIS A 20 30.64 2.05 24.67
N LEU A 21 31.37 3.01 25.29
CA LEU A 21 32.42 3.93 24.78
C LEU A 21 32.00 5.39 24.54
N SER A 22 32.06 6.24 25.58
CA SER A 22 33.00 7.39 25.64
C SER A 22 32.94 8.13 27.01
N ASP A 23 34.09 8.64 27.48
CA ASP A 23 34.28 9.36 28.75
C ASP A 23 34.07 10.88 28.59
N ASP A 24 32.89 11.33 28.14
CA ASP A 24 32.60 12.77 28.02
C ASP A 24 31.50 13.25 29.00
N GLU A 25 31.67 14.44 29.57
CA GLU A 25 30.81 15.04 30.62
C GLU A 25 29.36 15.31 30.16
N SER A 26 29.12 15.30 28.85
CA SER A 26 27.79 15.33 28.21
C SER A 26 26.96 14.07 28.51
N HIS A 27 27.59 12.92 28.78
CA HIS A 27 26.92 11.64 29.08
C HIS A 27 26.22 11.60 30.45
N ARG A 28 26.57 12.47 31.40
CA ARG A 28 25.96 12.47 32.74
C ARG A 28 24.52 12.99 32.78
N ARG A 29 23.97 13.48 31.67
CA ARG A 29 22.65 14.13 31.66
C ARG A 29 21.47 13.19 31.41
N LEU A 30 21.68 11.99 30.87
CA LEU A 30 20.59 11.10 30.43
C LEU A 30 20.69 9.65 30.93
N SER A 31 21.74 9.29 31.65
CA SER A 31 21.89 7.95 32.26
C SER A 31 21.68 7.93 33.78
N ASP A 32 21.15 9.00 34.38
CA ASP A 32 20.96 9.10 35.84
C ASP A 32 19.65 8.39 36.27
N PRO A 33 19.73 7.21 36.92
CA PRO A 33 18.56 6.45 37.34
C PRO A 33 17.67 7.24 38.31
N LEU A 34 18.24 8.17 39.09
CA LEU A 34 17.50 8.99 40.06
C LEU A 34 16.52 9.94 39.37
N ARG A 35 16.77 10.33 38.12
CA ARG A 35 15.91 11.26 37.37
C ARG A 35 14.78 10.54 36.62
N ILE A 36 15.00 9.29 36.22
CA ILE A 36 13.95 8.38 35.75
C ILE A 36 12.99 8.05 36.90
N GLU A 37 13.53 7.78 38.09
CA GLU A 37 12.74 7.57 39.31
C GLU A 37 11.96 8.84 39.70
N TYR A 38 12.58 10.02 39.57
CA TYR A 38 11.94 11.32 39.79
C TYR A 38 10.79 11.56 38.80
N ASN A 39 11.02 11.42 37.48
CA ASN A 39 9.98 11.63 36.48
C ASN A 39 8.81 10.64 36.61
N LYS A 40 9.08 9.37 36.99
CA LYS A 40 8.03 8.39 37.34
C LYS A 40 7.20 8.79 38.56
N GLN A 41 7.77 9.56 39.48
CA GLN A 41 7.10 10.00 40.71
C GLN A 41 6.45 11.38 40.60
N THR A 42 6.88 12.22 39.64
CA THR A 42 6.46 13.63 39.56
C THR A 42 5.67 14.01 38.32
N LYS A 43 5.69 13.20 37.25
CA LYS A 43 4.93 13.48 36.03
C LYS A 43 3.65 12.66 35.96
N ASP A 44 2.57 13.33 35.61
CA ASP A 44 1.30 12.66 35.30
C ASP A 44 1.29 12.31 33.81
N LEU A 45 1.37 11.02 33.48
CA LEU A 45 1.37 10.55 32.09
C LEU A 45 -0.03 10.60 31.45
N ASP A 46 -1.06 10.94 32.25
CA ASP A 46 -2.40 11.26 31.75
C ASP A 46 -2.55 12.79 31.51
N ASP A 47 -1.52 13.60 31.83
CA ASP A 47 -1.43 15.04 31.50
C ASP A 47 -0.71 15.25 30.14
N PRO A 48 -1.38 15.92 29.17
CA PRO A 48 -0.83 16.17 27.83
C PRO A 48 0.48 16.98 27.83
N ASP A 49 0.67 17.91 28.77
CA ASP A 49 1.84 18.79 28.78
C ASP A 49 3.11 18.04 29.22
N ASP A 50 2.95 17.13 30.17
CA ASP A 50 4.05 16.32 30.71
C ASP A 50 4.52 15.25 29.71
N THR A 51 3.57 14.68 28.97
CA THR A 51 3.80 13.72 27.89
C THR A 51 4.48 14.40 26.69
N SER A 52 3.99 15.57 26.29
CA SER A 52 4.57 16.36 25.19
C SER A 52 6.02 16.77 25.46
N GLN A 53 6.35 17.10 26.71
CA GLN A 53 7.74 17.43 27.06
C GLN A 53 8.67 16.22 26.95
N LEU A 54 8.21 15.03 27.35
CA LEU A 54 8.99 13.79 27.26
C LEU A 54 9.24 13.39 25.79
N CYS A 55 8.24 13.59 24.92
CA CYS A 55 8.36 13.37 23.48
C CYS A 55 9.38 14.31 22.82
N ARG A 56 9.35 15.61 23.16
CA ARG A 56 10.32 16.59 22.65
C ARG A 56 11.75 16.25 23.03
N ASP A 57 11.97 15.88 24.30
CA ASP A 57 13.30 15.51 24.79
C ASP A 57 13.85 14.24 24.09
N THR A 58 12.97 13.32 23.68
CA THR A 58 13.33 12.09 22.96
C THR A 58 13.66 12.36 21.49
N LEU A 59 12.85 13.18 20.80
CA LEU A 59 13.06 13.58 19.40
C LEU A 59 14.36 14.39 19.21
N GLU A 60 14.69 15.28 20.14
CA GLU A 60 15.94 16.05 20.12
C GLU A 60 17.17 15.14 20.25
N CYS A 61 17.05 14.06 21.02
CA CYS A 61 18.12 13.08 21.22
C CYS A 61 18.37 12.23 19.98
N VAL A 62 17.32 11.80 19.28
CA VAL A 62 17.41 11.03 18.02
C VAL A 62 18.00 11.90 16.90
N ARG A 63 17.59 13.17 16.85
CA ARG A 63 17.98 14.10 15.78
C ARG A 63 19.45 14.57 15.87
N THR A 64 20.10 14.42 17.02
CA THR A 64 21.47 14.90 17.26
C THR A 64 22.55 13.84 17.09
N GLN A 65 22.22 12.58 16.78
CA GLN A 65 23.21 11.54 16.51
C GLN A 65 23.34 11.27 14.99
N GLU A 66 24.49 11.65 14.41
CA GLU A 66 24.96 11.12 13.13
C GLU A 66 25.42 9.65 13.33
N ILE A 67 24.56 8.70 12.99
CA ILE A 67 24.83 7.27 13.15
C ILE A 67 25.77 6.80 12.03
N SER A 68 27.06 6.73 12.32
CA SER A 68 28.09 6.17 11.44
C SER A 68 28.95 5.14 12.20
N ASP A 69 28.44 3.92 12.33
CA ASP A 69 29.21 2.64 12.31
C ASP A 69 28.33 1.50 12.83
N LEU A 70 27.73 0.70 11.93
CA LEU A 70 26.84 -0.41 12.31
C LEU A 70 27.04 -1.70 11.50
N SER A 71 28.16 -1.89 10.81
CA SER A 71 28.35 -3.07 9.93
C SER A 71 28.39 -4.43 10.66
N GLY A 72 28.66 -4.47 11.98
CA GLY A 72 28.68 -5.71 12.77
C GLY A 72 27.37 -6.07 13.48
N ASN A 73 26.50 -5.08 13.73
CA ASN A 73 25.29 -5.23 14.54
C ASN A 73 24.00 -5.32 13.70
N VAL A 74 24.06 -4.92 12.42
CA VAL A 74 22.92 -5.01 11.50
C VAL A 74 22.46 -6.46 11.33
N ILE A 75 23.34 -7.45 11.17
CA ILE A 75 22.91 -8.84 10.93
C ILE A 75 22.14 -9.45 12.13
N GLN A 76 22.50 -9.08 13.37
CA GLN A 76 21.74 -9.52 14.54
C GLN A 76 20.46 -8.72 14.74
N ALA A 77 20.49 -7.40 14.49
CA ALA A 77 19.30 -6.56 14.53
C ALA A 77 18.27 -6.96 13.47
N THR A 78 18.71 -7.26 12.23
CA THR A 78 17.85 -7.71 11.14
C THR A 78 17.26 -9.09 11.42
N ARG A 79 18.02 -10.03 12.00
CA ARG A 79 17.46 -11.33 12.43
C ARG A 79 16.44 -11.18 13.55
N TRP A 80 16.70 -10.27 14.49
CA TRP A 80 15.81 -10.05 15.63
C TRP A 80 14.57 -9.23 15.24
N LEU A 81 14.68 -8.31 14.29
CA LEU A 81 13.55 -7.60 13.65
C LEU A 81 12.68 -8.58 12.84
N ALA A 82 13.28 -9.47 12.05
CA ALA A 82 12.54 -10.52 11.34
C ALA A 82 11.85 -11.50 12.31
N GLU A 83 12.44 -11.81 13.47
CA GLU A 83 11.79 -12.60 14.52
C GLU A 83 10.65 -11.83 15.22
N LEU A 84 10.75 -10.50 15.35
CA LEU A 84 9.71 -9.63 15.93
C LEU A 84 8.54 -9.35 14.96
N GLU A 85 8.79 -9.32 13.64
CA GLU A 85 7.76 -9.15 12.60
C GLU A 85 6.76 -10.31 12.55
N THR A 86 7.17 -11.49 13.02
CA THR A 86 6.30 -12.69 13.10
C THR A 86 5.44 -12.76 14.36
N ASP A 87 5.61 -11.85 15.32
CA ASP A 87 4.84 -11.84 16.59
C ASP A 87 3.61 -10.92 16.48
N MET A 88 2.41 -11.52 16.52
CA MET A 88 1.13 -10.81 16.46
C MET A 88 0.98 -9.70 17.51
N ALA A 89 1.57 -9.86 18.70
CA ALA A 89 1.51 -8.83 19.74
C ALA A 89 2.36 -7.61 19.39
N VAL A 90 3.43 -7.79 18.60
CA VAL A 90 4.30 -6.71 18.13
C VAL A 90 3.65 -5.92 17.01
N ARG A 91 2.95 -6.57 16.08
CA ARG A 91 2.19 -5.86 15.02
C ARG A 91 1.03 -5.03 15.56
N HIS A 92 0.27 -5.60 16.49
CA HIS A 92 -0.76 -4.84 17.21
C HIS A 92 -0.13 -3.65 17.96
N SER A 93 1.06 -3.85 18.55
CA SER A 93 1.84 -2.79 19.17
C SER A 93 2.41 -1.78 18.17
N GLN A 94 2.65 -2.15 16.91
CA GLN A 94 3.15 -1.26 15.87
C GLN A 94 2.05 -0.34 15.35
N ALA A 95 0.84 -0.86 15.11
CA ALA A 95 -0.33 -0.05 14.83
C ALA A 95 -0.68 0.89 16.00
N ASP A 96 -0.55 0.42 17.25
CA ASP A 96 -0.69 1.25 18.44
C ASP A 96 0.43 2.30 18.58
N LEU A 97 1.68 1.94 18.27
CA LEU A 97 2.82 2.86 18.28
C LEU A 97 2.70 3.90 17.17
N GLU A 98 2.22 3.53 15.99
CA GLU A 98 1.89 4.48 14.92
C GLU A 98 0.75 5.39 15.35
N ARG A 99 -0.32 4.86 15.95
CA ARG A 99 -1.43 5.65 16.49
C ARG A 99 -0.96 6.62 17.58
N ILE A 100 -0.10 6.18 18.48
CA ILE A 100 0.52 7.02 19.52
C ILE A 100 1.48 8.02 18.87
N TYR A 101 2.28 7.62 17.90
CA TYR A 101 3.20 8.50 17.17
C TYR A 101 2.44 9.58 16.39
N ARG A 102 1.32 9.24 15.74
CA ARG A 102 0.39 10.18 15.09
C ARG A 102 -0.23 11.12 16.12
N SER A 103 -0.67 10.60 17.26
CA SER A 103 -1.15 11.41 18.38
C SER A 103 -0.06 12.30 19.00
N CYS A 104 1.22 11.92 18.90
CA CYS A 104 2.37 12.71 19.34
C CYS A 104 2.86 13.70 18.26
N ARG A 105 2.62 13.39 16.98
CA ARG A 105 3.04 14.17 15.80
C ARG A 105 1.95 15.15 15.33
N ASP A 106 0.74 15.07 15.91
CA ASP A 106 -0.40 15.97 15.65
C ASP A 106 -0.73 16.05 14.14
N LEU A 107 -0.55 14.95 13.41
CA LEU A 107 -0.88 14.91 11.99
C LEU A 107 -2.40 14.96 11.83
N THR A 108 -2.85 15.90 11.03
CA THR A 108 -4.18 15.86 10.46
C THR A 108 -4.26 14.69 9.48
N HIS A 109 -5.46 14.13 9.32
CA HIS A 109 -5.73 13.11 8.30
C HIS A 109 -5.21 13.49 6.91
N SER A 110 -5.31 14.77 6.53
CA SER A 110 -4.78 15.29 5.27
C SER A 110 -3.26 15.19 5.13
N GLU A 111 -2.51 15.29 6.24
CA GLU A 111 -1.06 15.14 6.22
C GLU A 111 -0.66 13.67 6.13
N GLU A 112 -1.39 12.76 6.78
CA GLU A 112 -1.17 11.31 6.63
C GLU A 112 -1.41 10.86 5.20
N VAL A 113 -2.52 11.29 4.59
CA VAL A 113 -2.84 11.03 3.19
C VAL A 113 -1.75 11.56 2.25
N ALA A 114 -1.21 12.75 2.54
CA ALA A 114 -0.11 13.32 1.75
C ALA A 114 1.20 12.53 1.92
N GLU A 115 1.47 11.98 3.11
CA GLU A 115 2.62 11.12 3.38
C GLU A 115 2.50 9.79 2.63
N VAL A 116 1.34 9.14 2.66
CA VAL A 116 1.05 7.92 1.86
C VAL A 116 1.28 8.19 0.38
N ALA A 117 0.69 9.26 -0.17
CA ALA A 117 0.87 9.63 -1.58
C ALA A 117 2.34 9.90 -1.93
N SER A 118 3.04 10.66 -1.07
CA SER A 118 4.46 10.95 -1.24
C SER A 118 5.32 9.68 -1.16
N GLN A 119 4.99 8.73 -0.29
CA GLN A 119 5.72 7.48 -0.20
C GLN A 119 5.57 6.68 -1.49
N ILE A 120 4.34 6.49 -1.98
CA ILE A 120 4.08 5.77 -3.24
C ILE A 120 4.80 6.43 -4.42
N GLU A 121 4.77 7.76 -4.52
CA GLU A 121 5.42 8.51 -5.62
C GLU A 121 6.95 8.37 -5.61
N ASN A 122 7.56 8.13 -4.44
CA ASN A 122 9.02 8.05 -4.27
C ASN A 122 9.54 6.61 -4.10
N THR A 123 8.68 5.60 -3.98
CA THR A 123 9.10 4.20 -3.89
C THR A 123 9.73 3.77 -5.22
N HIS A 124 10.94 3.20 -5.13
CA HIS A 124 11.58 2.55 -6.25
C HIS A 124 11.13 1.09 -6.31
N TRP A 125 10.30 0.77 -7.30
CA TRP A 125 9.79 -0.57 -7.50
C TRP A 125 10.81 -1.48 -8.18
N ILE A 126 10.82 -2.76 -7.81
CA ILE A 126 11.60 -3.78 -8.51
C ILE A 126 11.16 -3.83 -9.97
N HIS A 127 12.13 -3.85 -10.87
CA HIS A 127 11.92 -3.66 -12.30
C HIS A 127 12.46 -4.83 -13.14
N GLY A 128 12.77 -5.95 -12.49
CA GLY A 128 13.40 -7.12 -13.08
C GLY A 128 14.81 -6.85 -13.63
N ALA A 129 15.27 -7.73 -14.53
CA ALA A 129 16.63 -7.71 -15.06
C ALA A 129 16.68 -8.13 -16.54
N GLN A 130 17.68 -7.65 -17.27
CA GLN A 130 17.94 -8.09 -18.65
C GLN A 130 18.23 -9.60 -18.74
N ASN A 131 18.92 -10.14 -17.73
CA ASN A 131 19.16 -11.57 -17.56
C ASN A 131 18.61 -12.00 -16.21
N CYS A 132 17.44 -12.64 -16.20
CA CYS A 132 16.79 -13.06 -14.97
C CYS A 132 17.55 -14.14 -14.17
N ASN A 133 18.49 -14.85 -14.80
CA ASN A 133 19.36 -15.77 -14.06
C ASN A 133 20.39 -15.05 -13.17
N GLU A 134 20.55 -13.75 -13.35
CA GLU A 134 21.43 -12.88 -12.57
C GLU A 134 20.62 -11.88 -11.72
N ASN A 135 19.29 -12.06 -11.63
CA ASN A 135 18.45 -11.23 -10.76
C ASN A 135 18.50 -11.76 -9.32
N ASP A 136 18.81 -10.89 -8.38
CA ASP A 136 18.83 -11.18 -6.93
C ASP A 136 17.61 -10.56 -6.20
N ASP A 137 16.70 -9.88 -6.92
CA ASP A 137 15.44 -9.34 -6.39
C ASP A 137 14.51 -10.47 -5.91
N PRO A 138 13.65 -10.22 -4.90
CA PRO A 138 12.66 -11.20 -4.45
C PRO A 138 11.61 -11.48 -5.52
N GLU A 139 10.82 -12.56 -5.34
CA GLU A 139 9.66 -12.89 -6.20
C GLU A 139 8.67 -11.72 -6.28
N MET A 140 8.49 -11.01 -5.17
CA MET A 140 7.70 -9.79 -5.10
C MET A 140 8.27 -8.84 -4.05
N GLN A 141 8.13 -7.55 -4.29
CA GLN A 141 8.44 -6.49 -3.33
C GLN A 141 7.16 -6.11 -2.59
N VAL A 142 7.22 -6.06 -1.26
CA VAL A 142 6.10 -5.70 -0.39
C VAL A 142 6.45 -4.44 0.39
N GLU A 143 5.62 -3.41 0.25
CA GLU A 143 5.87 -2.10 0.87
C GLU A 143 4.63 -1.62 1.60
N SER A 144 4.76 -1.39 2.91
CA SER A 144 3.70 -0.75 3.71
C SER A 144 3.76 0.76 3.53
N MET A 145 2.68 1.34 3.01
CA MET A 145 2.56 2.78 2.71
C MET A 145 2.03 3.60 3.87
N GLY A 146 1.56 2.94 4.93
CA GLY A 146 0.84 3.58 6.03
C GLY A 146 -0.67 3.58 5.85
N MET A 147 -1.39 3.98 6.90
CA MET A 147 -2.87 3.96 6.95
C MET A 147 -3.50 2.60 6.56
N GLY A 148 -2.79 1.51 6.85
CA GLY A 148 -3.22 0.15 6.51
C GLY A 148 -3.26 -0.15 5.01
N LEU A 149 -2.52 0.60 4.18
CA LEU A 149 -2.30 0.25 2.77
C LEU A 149 -0.90 -0.37 2.61
N THR A 150 -0.87 -1.57 2.06
CA THR A 150 0.36 -2.26 1.64
C THR A 150 0.26 -2.54 0.14
N ILE A 151 1.34 -2.30 -0.60
CA ILE A 151 1.39 -2.51 -2.05
C ILE A 151 2.43 -3.61 -2.33
N ILE A 152 2.04 -4.57 -3.16
CA ILE A 152 2.87 -5.70 -3.59
C ILE A 152 3.16 -5.55 -5.08
N ARG A 153 4.43 -5.60 -5.47
CA ARG A 153 4.86 -5.62 -6.86
C ARG A 153 5.48 -6.98 -7.20
N GLN A 154 4.86 -7.74 -8.11
CA GLN A 154 5.44 -9.00 -8.58
C GLN A 154 6.65 -8.73 -9.49
N ASN A 155 7.70 -9.52 -9.36
CA ASN A 155 8.96 -9.30 -10.06
C ASN A 155 8.81 -9.56 -11.56
N LYS A 156 9.35 -8.64 -12.37
CA LYS A 156 9.32 -8.72 -13.84
C LYS A 156 10.10 -9.92 -14.40
N CYS A 157 10.95 -10.54 -13.58
CA CYS A 157 11.63 -11.79 -13.93
C CYS A 157 10.80 -13.06 -13.70
N GLU A 158 9.73 -12.99 -12.89
CA GLU A 158 8.78 -14.08 -12.67
C GLU A 158 7.62 -14.02 -13.68
N THR A 159 7.11 -12.80 -13.93
CA THR A 159 6.09 -12.51 -14.93
C THR A 159 6.42 -11.21 -15.66
N ALA A 160 6.25 -11.17 -16.98
CA ALA A 160 6.46 -9.94 -17.75
C ALA A 160 5.34 -8.90 -17.54
N GLU A 161 4.14 -9.33 -17.10
CA GLU A 161 3.01 -8.45 -16.72
C GLU A 161 3.35 -7.65 -15.47
N ALA A 162 3.89 -8.38 -14.49
CA ALA A 162 4.52 -7.83 -13.32
C ALA A 162 3.56 -6.87 -12.55
N PRO A 163 2.38 -7.37 -12.15
CA PRO A 163 1.30 -6.54 -11.65
C PRO A 163 1.59 -5.98 -10.25
N PHE A 164 0.85 -4.92 -9.92
CA PHE A 164 0.71 -4.35 -8.59
C PHE A 164 -0.57 -4.88 -7.93
N LEU A 165 -0.43 -5.40 -6.71
CA LEU A 165 -1.52 -5.90 -5.87
C LEU A 165 -1.66 -5.00 -4.65
N TYR A 166 -2.87 -4.86 -4.14
CA TYR A 166 -3.16 -3.90 -3.07
C TYR A 166 -3.77 -4.60 -1.87
N LEU A 167 -3.19 -4.38 -0.71
CA LEU A 167 -3.62 -4.99 0.54
C LEU A 167 -4.11 -3.89 1.48
N PHE A 168 -5.33 -4.05 1.99
CA PHE A 168 -5.92 -3.20 3.00
C PHE A 168 -5.97 -3.93 4.34
N GLU A 169 -5.33 -3.37 5.35
CA GLU A 169 -5.17 -3.96 6.67
C GLU A 169 -6.04 -3.24 7.69
N THR A 170 -6.93 -4.00 8.34
CA THR A 170 -7.78 -3.53 9.44
C THR A 170 -7.56 -4.40 10.69
N GLU A 171 -8.24 -4.06 11.80
CA GLU A 171 -8.05 -4.77 13.07
C GLU A 171 -8.44 -6.27 13.00
N ASP A 172 -9.44 -6.60 12.18
CA ASP A 172 -10.04 -7.93 12.09
C ASP A 172 -9.88 -8.59 10.71
N LYS A 173 -9.56 -7.83 9.65
CA LYS A 173 -9.37 -8.39 8.30
C LYS A 173 -8.12 -7.86 7.59
N VAL A 174 -7.73 -8.61 6.58
CA VAL A 174 -6.79 -8.22 5.54
C VAL A 174 -7.47 -8.45 4.19
N THR A 175 -7.65 -7.40 3.41
CA THR A 175 -8.30 -7.50 2.09
C THR A 175 -7.28 -7.33 0.98
N LEU A 176 -7.08 -8.36 0.16
CA LEU A 176 -6.26 -8.31 -1.05
C LEU A 176 -7.13 -8.00 -2.26
N ILE A 177 -6.71 -7.01 -3.04
CA ILE A 177 -7.22 -6.72 -4.37
C ILE A 177 -6.23 -7.27 -5.39
N ASP A 178 -6.72 -8.23 -6.18
CA ASP A 178 -6.02 -8.99 -7.21
C ASP A 178 -4.96 -9.98 -6.68
N THR A 179 -4.82 -11.13 -7.35
CA THR A 179 -3.91 -12.23 -6.97
C THR A 179 -2.72 -12.39 -7.91
N GLY A 180 -2.57 -11.47 -8.87
CA GLY A 180 -1.40 -11.35 -9.74
C GLY A 180 -1.32 -12.41 -10.85
N ASP A 181 -0.15 -12.47 -11.49
CA ASP A 181 0.14 -13.25 -12.71
C ASP A 181 1.15 -14.39 -12.47
N ILE A 182 1.35 -14.81 -11.22
CA ILE A 182 2.25 -15.93 -10.89
C ILE A 182 1.41 -17.14 -10.46
N TRP A 183 1.42 -18.18 -11.30
CA TRP A 183 0.72 -19.45 -11.02
C TRP A 183 1.58 -20.40 -10.18
N ASP A 184 2.70 -20.90 -10.72
CA ASP A 184 3.49 -21.98 -10.12
C ASP A 184 4.37 -21.47 -8.97
N GLU A 185 4.35 -22.17 -7.83
CA GLU A 185 5.24 -21.96 -6.67
C GLU A 185 5.27 -20.52 -6.09
N SER A 186 4.24 -19.72 -6.36
CA SER A 186 4.17 -18.36 -5.81
C SER A 186 4.06 -18.36 -4.28
N SER A 187 4.77 -17.43 -3.64
CA SER A 187 4.71 -17.21 -2.19
C SER A 187 3.61 -16.24 -1.74
N LEU A 188 2.71 -15.81 -2.63
CA LEU A 188 1.71 -14.77 -2.35
C LEU A 188 0.81 -15.12 -1.16
N TYR A 189 0.27 -16.34 -1.10
CA TYR A 189 -0.57 -16.73 0.04
C TYR A 189 0.21 -16.68 1.35
N ASP A 190 1.44 -17.18 1.38
CA ASP A 190 2.26 -17.21 2.59
C ASP A 190 2.56 -15.78 3.08
N GLN A 191 2.85 -14.85 2.17
CA GLN A 191 3.06 -13.44 2.51
C GLN A 191 1.79 -12.77 3.02
N VAL A 192 0.65 -12.99 2.37
CA VAL A 192 -0.64 -12.43 2.81
C VAL A 192 -1.09 -13.04 4.13
N ALA A 193 -0.90 -14.34 4.32
CA ALA A 193 -1.22 -15.03 5.57
C ALA A 193 -0.31 -14.59 6.71
N GLU A 194 0.98 -14.38 6.43
CA GLU A 194 1.91 -13.79 7.38
C GLU A 194 1.41 -12.40 7.77
N ILE A 195 1.05 -11.53 6.81
CA ILE A 195 0.49 -10.20 7.07
C ILE A 195 -0.79 -10.30 7.92
N ALA A 196 -1.72 -11.17 7.55
CA ALA A 196 -3.00 -11.34 8.23
C ALA A 196 -2.85 -11.83 9.68
N GLY A 197 -1.95 -12.77 9.97
CA GLY A 197 -1.93 -13.48 11.25
C GLY A 197 -3.25 -14.23 11.47
N ASP A 198 -3.92 -13.99 12.59
CA ASP A 198 -5.23 -14.61 12.89
C ASP A 198 -6.44 -13.90 12.23
N ARG A 199 -6.21 -12.77 11.53
CA ARG A 199 -7.27 -11.98 10.87
C ARG A 199 -7.87 -12.73 9.68
N GLU A 200 -9.14 -12.44 9.37
CA GLU A 200 -9.79 -12.96 8.15
C GLU A 200 -9.09 -12.38 6.91
N ILE A 201 -8.84 -13.22 5.90
CA ILE A 201 -8.35 -12.76 4.59
C ILE A 201 -9.55 -12.64 3.65
N VAL A 202 -9.73 -11.48 3.03
CA VAL A 202 -10.73 -11.26 1.99
C VAL A 202 -10.01 -11.08 0.66
N ILE A 203 -10.38 -11.88 -0.35
CA ILE A 203 -9.87 -11.73 -1.72
C ILE A 203 -10.94 -11.10 -2.57
N ALA A 204 -10.62 -10.01 -3.25
CA ALA A 204 -11.44 -9.34 -4.23
C ALA A 204 -10.61 -9.00 -5.47
N HIS A 205 -11.28 -8.69 -6.58
CA HIS A 205 -10.61 -8.49 -7.86
C HIS A 205 -11.11 -7.23 -8.56
N SER A 206 -10.19 -6.49 -9.17
CA SER A 206 -10.52 -5.42 -10.09
C SER A 206 -11.29 -5.99 -11.30
N HIS A 207 -10.80 -7.07 -11.92
CA HIS A 207 -11.46 -7.75 -13.05
C HIS A 207 -10.95 -9.19 -13.29
N ASP A 208 -11.50 -9.87 -14.31
CA ASP A 208 -11.40 -11.33 -14.55
C ASP A 208 -10.30 -11.71 -15.58
N HIS A 209 -9.24 -10.90 -15.73
CA HIS A 209 -8.07 -11.29 -16.53
C HIS A 209 -7.04 -12.07 -15.72
N GLY A 210 -6.18 -12.81 -16.43
CA GLY A 210 -5.28 -13.78 -15.82
C GLY A 210 -4.29 -13.13 -14.86
N ASP A 211 -3.70 -12.03 -15.25
CA ASP A 211 -2.76 -11.22 -14.49
C ASP A 211 -3.33 -10.59 -13.21
N HIS A 212 -4.65 -10.70 -13.00
CA HIS A 212 -5.33 -10.33 -11.77
C HIS A 212 -5.84 -11.52 -10.96
N THR A 213 -5.87 -12.73 -11.53
CA THR A 213 -6.57 -13.90 -10.97
C THR A 213 -5.71 -15.18 -10.93
N LEU A 214 -4.47 -15.15 -11.45
CA LEU A 214 -3.67 -16.36 -11.61
C LEU A 214 -3.30 -16.98 -10.23
N GLY A 215 -3.13 -16.13 -9.22
CA GLY A 215 -2.88 -16.56 -7.84
C GLY A 215 -4.09 -17.11 -7.09
N ASP A 216 -5.31 -17.08 -7.65
CA ASP A 216 -6.56 -17.47 -7.00
C ASP A 216 -6.50 -18.82 -6.29
N HIS A 217 -5.89 -19.80 -6.96
CA HIS A 217 -5.83 -21.18 -6.50
C HIS A 217 -5.10 -21.33 -5.15
N GLN A 218 -4.26 -20.36 -4.78
CA GLN A 218 -3.56 -20.34 -3.50
C GLN A 218 -4.51 -20.02 -2.34
N PHE A 219 -5.60 -19.30 -2.61
CA PHE A 219 -6.56 -18.81 -1.62
C PHE A 219 -7.86 -19.62 -1.57
N ARG A 220 -8.27 -20.20 -2.70
CA ARG A 220 -9.48 -21.04 -2.75
C ARG A 220 -9.37 -22.21 -1.76
N ASP A 221 -10.49 -22.50 -1.11
CA ASP A 221 -10.65 -23.58 -0.12
C ASP A 221 -9.82 -23.46 1.17
N LYS A 222 -9.17 -22.32 1.42
CA LYS A 222 -8.48 -22.05 2.70
C LYS A 222 -9.47 -21.69 3.80
N GLU A 223 -9.19 -22.17 5.02
CA GLU A 223 -9.93 -21.72 6.21
C GLU A 223 -9.63 -20.23 6.47
N ASN A 224 -10.62 -19.51 7.01
CA ASN A 224 -10.51 -18.07 7.31
C ASN A 224 -10.23 -17.16 6.09
N VAL A 225 -10.56 -17.64 4.88
CA VAL A 225 -10.52 -16.86 3.64
C VAL A 225 -11.94 -16.68 3.11
N THR A 226 -12.35 -15.43 2.91
CA THR A 226 -13.54 -15.06 2.12
C THR A 226 -13.09 -14.71 0.71
N PHE A 227 -13.54 -15.47 -0.28
CA PHE A 227 -13.14 -15.30 -1.67
C PHE A 227 -14.29 -14.73 -2.51
N ILE A 228 -14.10 -13.55 -3.10
CA ILE A 228 -15.06 -12.91 -4.00
C ILE A 228 -14.58 -13.10 -5.44
N ASP A 229 -15.35 -13.87 -6.21
CA ASP A 229 -14.99 -14.20 -7.58
C ASP A 229 -14.90 -12.93 -8.47
N ALA A 230 -13.90 -12.92 -9.36
CA ALA A 230 -13.64 -11.80 -10.26
C ALA A 230 -14.76 -11.62 -11.30
N SER A 231 -15.44 -12.71 -11.66
CA SER A 231 -16.41 -12.73 -12.75
C SER A 231 -17.77 -12.17 -12.35
N MET A 232 -18.41 -11.44 -13.28
CA MET A 232 -19.81 -11.02 -13.12
C MET A 232 -20.80 -12.19 -13.08
N ARG A 233 -20.42 -13.34 -13.64
CA ARG A 233 -21.29 -14.54 -13.72
C ARG A 233 -21.62 -15.11 -12.35
N ASP A 234 -20.70 -14.98 -11.41
CA ASP A 234 -20.79 -15.56 -10.07
C ASP A 234 -21.29 -14.55 -9.02
N GLY A 235 -21.84 -13.42 -9.47
CA GLY A 235 -22.59 -12.49 -8.62
C GLY A 235 -21.74 -11.44 -7.91
N LYS A 236 -20.51 -11.16 -8.39
CA LYS A 236 -19.63 -10.07 -7.89
C LYS A 236 -20.38 -8.77 -7.59
N HIS A 237 -21.22 -8.30 -8.51
CA HIS A 237 -22.05 -7.11 -8.32
C HIS A 237 -23.01 -7.23 -7.12
N SER A 238 -23.61 -8.41 -6.91
CA SER A 238 -24.51 -8.66 -5.79
C SER A 238 -23.77 -8.66 -4.45
N VAL A 239 -22.53 -9.17 -4.41
CA VAL A 239 -21.67 -9.12 -3.21
C VAL A 239 -21.40 -7.67 -2.79
N TYR A 240 -21.17 -6.79 -3.74
CA TYR A 240 -20.96 -5.37 -3.48
C TYR A 240 -22.26 -4.56 -3.29
N GLY A 241 -23.42 -5.19 -3.37
CA GLY A 241 -24.72 -4.50 -3.24
C GLY A 241 -25.08 -3.60 -4.43
N ILE A 242 -24.56 -3.89 -5.63
CA ILE A 242 -24.80 -3.14 -6.86
C ILE A 242 -26.02 -3.73 -7.58
N GLU A 243 -27.17 -3.07 -7.48
CA GLU A 243 -28.42 -3.54 -8.08
C GLU A 243 -28.53 -3.14 -9.56
N ASN A 244 -28.17 -1.90 -9.89
CA ASN A 244 -28.22 -1.35 -11.24
C ASN A 244 -26.81 -1.19 -11.81
N TRP A 245 -26.22 -2.29 -12.28
CA TRP A 245 -24.92 -2.24 -12.96
C TRP A 245 -25.01 -1.50 -14.31
N PRO A 246 -24.07 -0.59 -14.66
CA PRO A 246 -22.90 -0.13 -13.90
C PRO A 246 -23.12 1.22 -13.16
N GLU A 247 -24.37 1.63 -12.92
CA GLU A 247 -24.69 2.97 -12.41
C GLU A 247 -24.55 3.11 -10.89
N ASP A 248 -24.86 2.05 -10.13
CA ASP A 248 -24.78 2.11 -8.67
C ASP A 248 -23.32 1.93 -8.18
N ILE A 249 -22.98 2.67 -7.11
CA ILE A 249 -21.73 2.47 -6.37
C ILE A 249 -22.01 1.45 -5.26
N GLY A 250 -21.21 0.39 -5.24
CA GLY A 250 -21.27 -0.65 -4.23
C GLY A 250 -20.36 -0.38 -3.04
N THR A 251 -20.29 -1.35 -2.13
CA THR A 251 -19.42 -1.28 -0.96
C THR A 251 -18.84 -2.65 -0.64
N LEU A 252 -17.58 -2.68 -0.20
CA LEU A 252 -16.91 -3.85 0.36
C LEU A 252 -16.48 -3.54 1.80
N ASP A 253 -17.03 -4.29 2.76
CA ASP A 253 -16.65 -4.19 4.18
C ASP A 253 -15.33 -4.92 4.43
N ILE A 254 -14.28 -4.13 4.68
CA ILE A 254 -12.92 -4.63 4.92
C ILE A 254 -12.58 -4.72 6.41
N GLY A 255 -13.57 -4.65 7.31
CA GLY A 255 -13.37 -4.78 8.75
C GLY A 255 -13.03 -3.48 9.46
N GLY A 256 -13.02 -3.50 10.79
CA GLY A 256 -12.62 -2.37 11.64
C GLY A 256 -13.53 -1.14 11.53
N GLY A 257 -14.71 -1.28 10.91
CA GLY A 257 -15.57 -0.15 10.55
C GLY A 257 -15.14 0.63 9.31
N ARG A 258 -14.15 0.13 8.56
CA ARG A 258 -13.67 0.68 7.28
C ARG A 258 -14.28 -0.10 6.12
N SER A 259 -14.60 0.60 5.04
CA SER A 259 -15.21 0.01 3.85
C SER A 259 -14.72 0.69 2.58
N LEU A 260 -14.48 -0.11 1.54
CA LEU A 260 -14.13 0.40 0.21
C LEU A 260 -15.41 0.70 -0.57
N GLN A 261 -15.44 1.84 -1.27
CA GLN A 261 -16.48 2.12 -2.26
C GLN A 261 -16.12 1.43 -3.58
N VAL A 262 -17.05 0.67 -4.14
CA VAL A 262 -16.81 -0.13 -5.36
C VAL A 262 -17.50 0.53 -6.53
N ILE A 263 -16.72 1.04 -7.48
CA ILE A 263 -17.20 1.83 -8.61
C ILE A 263 -17.12 0.94 -9.86
N PRO A 264 -18.25 0.57 -10.49
CA PRO A 264 -18.23 -0.12 -11.77
C PRO A 264 -17.50 0.71 -12.83
N VAL A 265 -16.55 0.08 -13.52
CA VAL A 265 -15.76 0.71 -14.58
C VAL A 265 -15.63 -0.20 -15.81
N PRO A 266 -16.74 -0.72 -16.37
CA PRO A 266 -16.67 -1.56 -17.57
C PRO A 266 -16.03 -0.80 -18.75
N GLY A 267 -15.33 -1.52 -19.61
CA GLY A 267 -14.72 -0.95 -20.81
C GLY A 267 -13.47 -1.70 -21.21
N HIS A 268 -12.49 -1.77 -20.31
CA HIS A 268 -11.37 -2.71 -20.46
C HIS A 268 -11.89 -4.15 -20.41
N GLU A 269 -12.61 -4.51 -19.35
CA GLU A 269 -13.33 -5.77 -19.22
C GLU A 269 -14.73 -5.46 -18.63
N ASN A 270 -15.71 -6.33 -18.86
CA ASN A 270 -17.11 -6.04 -18.50
C ASN A 270 -17.40 -6.14 -16.99
N SER A 271 -16.58 -6.86 -16.23
CA SER A 271 -16.63 -7.01 -14.76
C SER A 271 -15.74 -6.01 -14.00
N SER A 272 -15.02 -5.15 -14.71
CA SER A 272 -14.05 -4.22 -14.12
C SER A 272 -14.71 -3.29 -13.09
N VAL A 273 -14.09 -3.21 -11.91
CA VAL A 273 -14.44 -2.28 -10.83
C VAL A 273 -13.18 -1.56 -10.34
N ALA A 274 -13.36 -0.32 -9.87
CA ALA A 274 -12.37 0.41 -9.11
C ALA A 274 -12.75 0.40 -7.62
N PHE A 275 -11.76 0.30 -6.73
CA PHE A 275 -11.95 0.34 -5.28
C PHE A 275 -11.41 1.66 -4.73
N TYR A 276 -12.29 2.49 -4.19
CA TYR A 276 -11.88 3.71 -3.51
C TYR A 276 -11.90 3.51 -2.00
N ASP A 277 -10.81 3.86 -1.35
CA ASP A 277 -10.68 3.84 0.09
C ASP A 277 -10.77 5.26 0.67
N PRO A 278 -11.81 5.58 1.46
CA PRO A 278 -11.95 6.90 2.06
C PRO A 278 -10.84 7.30 3.04
N GLU A 279 -10.14 6.33 3.65
CA GLU A 279 -9.09 6.65 4.61
C GLU A 279 -7.79 7.10 3.93
N THR A 280 -7.29 6.34 2.96
CA THR A 280 -6.08 6.73 2.21
C THR A 280 -6.37 7.73 1.10
N GLN A 281 -7.65 7.90 0.76
CA GLN A 281 -8.12 8.65 -0.42
C GLN A 281 -7.54 8.12 -1.75
N MET A 282 -7.10 6.86 -1.79
CA MET A 282 -6.59 6.19 -2.98
C MET A 282 -7.70 5.44 -3.70
N MET A 283 -7.64 5.43 -5.04
CA MET A 283 -8.53 4.64 -5.88
C MET A 283 -7.72 3.59 -6.63
N ILE A 284 -7.97 2.32 -6.35
CA ILE A 284 -7.41 1.18 -7.09
C ILE A 284 -8.22 1.00 -8.37
N THR A 285 -7.60 1.14 -9.53
CA THR A 285 -8.27 1.26 -10.83
C THR A 285 -8.13 0.04 -11.73
N GLY A 286 -7.30 -0.94 -11.33
CA GLY A 286 -6.92 -2.06 -12.18
C GLY A 286 -6.44 -1.54 -13.54
N ASP A 287 -6.98 -2.11 -14.61
CA ASP A 287 -6.55 -1.83 -15.98
C ASP A 287 -7.33 -0.73 -16.70
N VAL A 288 -8.23 -0.04 -15.99
CA VAL A 288 -8.96 1.09 -16.57
C VAL A 288 -8.10 2.34 -16.63
N MET A 289 -7.19 2.51 -15.67
CA MET A 289 -6.31 3.67 -15.61
C MET A 289 -5.02 3.29 -14.89
N TYR A 290 -3.92 3.26 -15.63
CA TYR A 290 -2.57 3.02 -15.13
C TYR A 290 -1.56 3.65 -16.09
N PRO A 291 -0.30 3.92 -15.67
CA PRO A 291 0.70 4.50 -16.57
C PRO A 291 1.12 3.47 -17.63
N GLY A 292 0.33 3.26 -18.69
CA GLY A 292 0.56 2.20 -19.66
C GLY A 292 -0.43 2.14 -20.82
N ARG A 293 -0.48 0.97 -21.45
CA ARG A 293 -1.28 0.66 -22.65
C ARG A 293 -2.68 0.22 -22.26
N LEU A 294 -3.62 1.16 -22.27
CA LEU A 294 -5.01 0.90 -21.91
C LEU A 294 -5.73 0.17 -23.05
N TYR A 295 -5.84 -1.15 -22.94
CA TYR A 295 -6.60 -1.98 -23.87
C TYR A 295 -8.10 -1.86 -23.59
N ILE A 296 -8.92 -1.62 -24.62
CA ILE A 296 -10.33 -1.29 -24.44
C ILE A 296 -11.21 -2.22 -25.29
N ASN A 297 -12.00 -3.07 -24.63
CA ASN A 297 -12.95 -3.98 -25.30
C ASN A 297 -14.29 -3.31 -25.65
N ASP A 298 -14.77 -2.40 -24.81
CA ASP A 298 -16.00 -1.61 -25.04
C ASP A 298 -15.68 -0.12 -24.83
N TYR A 299 -15.42 0.56 -25.95
CA TYR A 299 -14.98 1.95 -25.93
C TYR A 299 -16.05 2.93 -25.39
N PRO A 300 -17.34 2.86 -25.81
CA PRO A 300 -18.39 3.64 -25.16
C PRO A 300 -18.49 3.42 -23.65
N ALA A 301 -18.39 2.16 -23.18
CA ALA A 301 -18.41 1.87 -21.75
C ALA A 301 -17.19 2.46 -21.05
N PHE A 302 -15.99 2.35 -21.63
CA PHE A 302 -14.75 2.93 -21.10
C PHE A 302 -14.87 4.44 -20.89
N VAL A 303 -15.36 5.18 -21.89
CA VAL A 303 -15.57 6.64 -21.77
C VAL A 303 -16.58 6.97 -20.65
N ASN A 304 -17.66 6.20 -20.52
CA ASN A 304 -18.63 6.39 -19.45
C ASN A 304 -18.05 6.05 -18.06
N SER A 305 -17.16 5.05 -17.99
CA SER A 305 -16.46 4.67 -16.77
C SER A 305 -15.48 5.75 -16.30
N LEU A 306 -14.72 6.35 -17.22
CA LEU A 306 -13.89 7.52 -16.91
C LEU A 306 -14.74 8.72 -16.46
N ALA A 307 -15.90 8.94 -17.09
CA ALA A 307 -16.84 9.98 -16.66
C ALA A 307 -17.35 9.75 -15.24
N ARG A 308 -17.67 8.51 -14.88
CA ARG A 308 -18.12 8.11 -13.53
C ARG A 308 -17.02 8.30 -12.49
N MET A 309 -15.80 7.85 -12.77
CA MET A 309 -14.64 8.10 -11.89
C MET A 309 -14.42 9.60 -11.69
N ARG A 310 -14.51 10.39 -12.76
CA ARG A 310 -14.34 11.84 -12.71
C ARG A 310 -15.42 12.52 -11.88
N GLU A 311 -16.69 12.15 -12.05
CA GLU A 311 -17.80 12.68 -11.23
C GLU A 311 -17.63 12.27 -9.76
N PHE A 312 -17.20 11.04 -9.50
CA PHE A 312 -16.91 10.58 -8.15
C PHE A 312 -15.82 11.44 -7.49
N SER A 313 -14.71 11.69 -8.17
CA SER A 313 -13.57 12.48 -7.65
C SER A 313 -13.84 13.98 -7.56
N GLN A 314 -14.91 14.48 -8.18
CA GLN A 314 -15.39 15.85 -7.96
C GLN A 314 -16.19 15.99 -6.66
N ASN A 315 -16.78 14.89 -6.19
CA ASN A 315 -17.64 14.85 -5.01
C ASN A 315 -16.96 14.23 -3.78
N ASN A 316 -15.83 13.53 -3.98
CA ASN A 316 -15.06 12.87 -2.94
C ASN A 316 -13.58 13.26 -3.07
N PRO A 317 -12.84 13.38 -1.96
CA PRO A 317 -11.44 13.75 -2.00
C PRO A 317 -10.60 12.55 -2.47
N VAL A 318 -10.05 12.61 -3.69
CA VAL A 318 -9.17 11.57 -4.24
C VAL A 318 -7.74 12.11 -4.34
N SER A 319 -6.82 11.46 -3.65
CA SER A 319 -5.40 11.84 -3.58
C SER A 319 -4.55 11.15 -4.63
N GLY A 320 -4.98 10.00 -5.12
CA GLY A 320 -4.28 9.27 -6.18
C GLY A 320 -5.07 8.10 -6.76
N TYR A 321 -4.63 7.67 -7.94
CA TYR A 321 -5.12 6.48 -8.63
C TYR A 321 -3.97 5.51 -8.81
N LEU A 322 -4.21 4.23 -8.51
CA LEU A 322 -3.22 3.16 -8.52
C LEU A 322 -3.75 2.02 -9.38
N GLY A 323 -3.08 1.71 -10.48
CA GLY A 323 -3.55 0.72 -11.46
C GLY A 323 -2.81 -0.61 -11.40
N GLY A 324 -3.09 -1.52 -12.33
CA GLY A 324 -2.50 -2.87 -12.36
C GLY A 324 -1.03 -2.90 -12.71
N HIS A 325 -0.55 -1.95 -13.52
CA HIS A 325 0.79 -2.02 -14.12
C HIS A 325 1.46 -0.65 -14.23
N VAL A 326 2.76 -0.66 -14.53
CA VAL A 326 3.46 0.48 -15.12
C VAL A 326 4.17 -0.01 -16.39
N GLU A 327 3.80 0.60 -17.51
CA GLU A 327 4.35 0.27 -18.83
C GLU A 327 4.89 1.50 -19.56
N MET A 328 4.72 2.70 -19.01
CA MET A 328 5.32 3.93 -19.52
C MET A 328 6.62 4.24 -18.80
N SER A 329 7.56 4.82 -19.53
CA SER A 329 8.81 5.29 -18.95
C SER A 329 8.69 6.67 -18.29
N THR A 330 9.75 7.08 -17.61
CA THR A 330 9.92 8.46 -17.12
C THR A 330 9.91 9.49 -18.25
N GLU A 331 10.22 9.11 -19.50
CA GLU A 331 10.09 9.97 -20.66
C GLU A 331 8.60 10.05 -21.11
N PRO A 332 8.01 11.25 -21.22
CA PRO A 332 6.60 11.40 -21.59
C PRO A 332 6.24 10.76 -22.93
N GLY A 333 5.21 9.92 -22.95
CA GLY A 333 4.70 9.26 -24.16
C GLY A 333 5.57 8.12 -24.68
N GLU A 334 6.60 7.70 -23.94
CA GLU A 334 7.47 6.59 -24.31
C GLU A 334 7.05 5.29 -23.59
N ASP A 335 6.63 4.30 -24.39
CA ASP A 335 6.30 2.93 -23.97
C ASP A 335 7.57 2.15 -23.59
N ILE A 336 7.47 1.36 -22.53
CA ILE A 336 8.44 0.32 -22.20
C ILE A 336 8.00 -0.98 -22.89
N PRO A 337 8.85 -1.57 -23.76
CA PRO A 337 8.53 -2.83 -24.40
C PRO A 337 8.19 -3.93 -23.39
N PHE A 338 7.18 -4.73 -23.71
CA PHE A 338 6.84 -5.91 -22.93
C PHE A 338 8.06 -6.86 -22.80
N GLY A 339 8.31 -7.35 -21.59
CA GLY A 339 9.46 -8.20 -21.28
C GLY A 339 9.82 -8.16 -19.80
N ASN A 340 11.03 -8.61 -19.46
CA ASN A 340 11.43 -8.88 -18.09
C ASN A 340 12.22 -7.75 -17.40
N TYR A 341 12.35 -6.59 -18.05
CA TYR A 341 13.21 -5.50 -17.60
C TYR A 341 12.64 -4.13 -17.92
N ALA A 342 12.47 -3.28 -16.90
CA ALA A 342 11.86 -1.95 -17.04
C ALA A 342 12.43 -0.93 -16.03
N PRO A 343 13.73 -0.58 -16.11
CA PRO A 343 14.44 0.14 -15.04
C PRO A 343 14.02 1.61 -14.87
N ASN A 344 13.28 2.19 -15.83
CA ASN A 344 12.89 3.59 -15.83
C ASN A 344 11.36 3.72 -15.88
N GLU A 345 10.65 2.85 -15.15
CA GLU A 345 9.21 2.93 -14.99
C GLU A 345 8.80 4.31 -14.42
N ARG A 346 7.69 4.83 -14.93
CA ARG A 346 7.04 6.01 -14.36
C ARG A 346 6.51 5.71 -12.95
N SER A 347 6.21 6.74 -12.18
CA SER A 347 5.48 6.59 -10.92
C SER A 347 4.16 5.84 -11.14
N LEU A 348 3.87 4.89 -10.26
CA LEU A 348 2.58 4.19 -10.17
C LEU A 348 1.43 5.17 -9.88
N LEU A 349 1.71 6.22 -9.11
CA LEU A 349 0.72 7.18 -8.63
C LEU A 349 0.29 8.14 -9.75
N LEU A 350 -0.97 8.04 -10.15
CA LEU A 350 -1.62 9.01 -11.03
C LEU A 350 -2.49 9.99 -10.21
N LYS A 351 -2.72 11.18 -10.77
CA LYS A 351 -3.41 12.31 -10.13
C LYS A 351 -4.71 12.64 -10.86
N ASN A 352 -5.55 13.48 -10.24
CA ASN A 352 -6.80 13.96 -10.85
C ASN A 352 -6.60 14.64 -12.21
N SER A 353 -5.45 15.29 -12.43
CA SER A 353 -5.09 15.85 -13.72
C SER A 353 -4.95 14.79 -14.82
N ASP A 354 -4.41 13.62 -14.46
CA ASP A 354 -4.19 12.52 -15.40
C ASP A 354 -5.53 11.86 -15.78
N LEU A 355 -6.46 11.74 -14.82
CA LEU A 355 -7.83 11.27 -15.12
C LEU A 355 -8.56 12.23 -16.06
N GLU A 356 -8.43 13.55 -15.84
CA GLU A 356 -9.03 14.54 -16.73
C GLU A 356 -8.41 14.47 -18.14
N GLU A 357 -7.09 14.34 -18.24
CA GLU A 357 -6.40 14.21 -19.52
C GLU A 357 -6.87 12.97 -20.28
N LEU A 358 -6.87 11.81 -19.61
CA LEU A 358 -7.33 10.54 -20.15
C LEU A 358 -8.78 10.61 -20.61
N TYR A 359 -9.69 11.14 -19.77
CA TYR A 359 -11.09 11.31 -20.12
C TYR A 359 -11.28 12.20 -21.36
N GLN A 360 -10.61 13.36 -21.42
CA GLN A 360 -10.74 14.26 -22.57
C GLN A 360 -10.18 13.65 -23.85
N ALA A 361 -9.08 12.90 -23.77
CA ALA A 361 -8.52 12.19 -24.92
C ALA A 361 -9.46 11.08 -25.39
N ALA A 362 -9.96 10.25 -24.46
CA ALA A 362 -10.87 9.17 -24.76
C ALA A 362 -12.18 9.67 -25.39
N LEU A 363 -12.76 10.75 -24.84
CA LEU A 363 -13.97 11.38 -25.34
C LEU A 363 -13.80 11.91 -26.77
N ARG A 364 -12.67 12.59 -27.06
CA ARG A 364 -12.36 13.08 -28.42
C ARG A 364 -12.17 11.94 -29.40
N ASN A 365 -11.58 10.84 -28.96
CA ASN A 365 -11.29 9.66 -29.77
C ASN A 365 -12.50 8.69 -29.88
N GLY A 366 -13.67 9.03 -29.32
CA GLY A 366 -14.83 8.13 -29.30
C GLY A 366 -15.47 7.79 -30.64
N GLN A 367 -15.22 8.57 -31.70
CA GLN A 367 -15.71 8.26 -33.05
C GLN A 367 -14.72 7.41 -33.84
N ASP A 368 -13.44 7.78 -33.82
CA ASP A 368 -12.41 7.17 -34.65
C ASP A 368 -11.85 5.89 -34.01
N GLN A 369 -11.77 5.86 -32.67
CA GLN A 369 -11.22 4.76 -31.88
C GLN A 369 -9.80 4.38 -32.36
N ASP A 370 -8.97 5.39 -32.60
CA ASP A 370 -7.57 5.23 -32.97
C ASP A 370 -6.69 4.96 -31.73
N VAL A 371 -5.45 4.52 -31.97
CA VAL A 371 -4.41 4.51 -30.94
C VAL A 371 -3.99 5.94 -30.62
N VAL A 372 -4.09 6.35 -29.36
CA VAL A 372 -3.72 7.70 -28.90
C VAL A 372 -2.66 7.61 -27.82
N THR A 373 -1.50 8.24 -28.06
CA THR A 373 -0.40 8.35 -27.08
C THR A 373 -0.49 9.68 -26.33
N LEU A 374 -0.49 9.60 -25.01
CA LEU A 374 -0.41 10.68 -24.03
C LEU A 374 0.85 10.49 -23.18
N ASP A 375 1.15 11.44 -22.29
CA ASP A 375 2.36 11.39 -21.46
C ASP A 375 2.40 10.12 -20.57
N ASN A 376 1.26 9.77 -19.98
CA ASN A 376 1.12 8.62 -19.07
C ASN A 376 0.38 7.42 -19.69
N PHE A 377 -0.23 7.56 -20.87
CA PHE A 377 -1.17 6.56 -21.38
C PHE A 377 -1.00 6.29 -22.86
N ILE A 378 -1.28 5.06 -23.28
CA ILE A 378 -1.54 4.73 -24.68
C ILE A 378 -2.93 4.11 -24.73
N ILE A 379 -3.91 4.85 -25.26
CA ILE A 379 -5.27 4.35 -25.48
C ILE A 379 -5.22 3.37 -26.66
N ARG A 380 -5.67 2.12 -26.47
CA ARG A 380 -5.65 1.05 -27.49
C ARG A 380 -7.04 0.37 -27.60
N PRO A 381 -7.89 0.85 -28.52
CA PRO A 381 -9.22 0.29 -28.77
C PRO A 381 -9.23 -1.07 -29.47
#